data_AF-A0A2N1UDL3-F1
#
_entry.id   AF-A0A2N1UDL3-F1
#
_cell.length_a   1.000
_cell.length_b   1.000
_cell.length_c   1.000
_cell.angle_alpha   90.00
_cell.angle_beta   90.00
_cell.angle_gamma   90.00
#
_symmetry.space_group_name_H-M   'P 1'
#
loop_
_entity.id
_entity.type
_entity.pdbx_description
1 polymer ?
#
loop_
_entity_poly.entity_id
_entity_poly.type
_entity_poly.pdbx_seq_one_letter_code
_entity_poly.pdbx_strand_id
1 'polypeptide(L)'
;MIERLYQQDALAEELVHNSLKTALIGRDRALLLSLFQAGSERIRLQLWHWLEIYEPRSLWLLNPIFAAVGLLPLDTMIGVGSRREQYIGAIMANPYSGGRYRPVLTSGVQGE
;
A
#
# COMPACT_ATOMS: atom_id res chain seq x y z
N MET A 1 -14.11 3.33 -20.50
CA MET A 1 -15.11 2.55 -19.71
C MET A 1 -14.29 1.66 -18.79
N ILE A 2 -13.76 2.15 -17.66
CA ILE A 2 -14.38 2.39 -16.35
C ILE A 2 -13.65 3.61 -15.74
N GLU A 3 -14.16 4.83 -15.91
CA GLU A 3 -13.48 6.05 -15.42
C GLU A 3 -14.33 6.85 -14.41
N ARG A 4 -15.51 6.35 -14.03
CA ARG A 4 -16.51 7.13 -13.27
C ARG A 4 -16.92 6.58 -11.91
N LEU A 5 -16.22 5.59 -11.36
CA LEU A 5 -16.41 5.15 -9.96
C LEU A 5 -15.67 6.05 -8.95
N TYR A 6 -15.07 7.15 -9.41
CA TYR A 6 -13.99 7.83 -8.70
C TYR A 6 -14.39 9.06 -7.88
N GLN A 7 -15.67 9.47 -7.84
CA GLN A 7 -15.96 10.82 -7.36
C GLN A 7 -16.60 10.99 -5.98
N GLN A 8 -17.26 10.01 -5.34
CA GLN A 8 -17.74 10.13 -3.94
C GLN A 8 -18.55 8.91 -3.47
N ASP A 9 -18.15 7.68 -3.86
CA ASP A 9 -18.93 6.52 -3.46
C ASP A 9 -18.62 6.14 -2.01
N ALA A 10 -19.57 6.38 -1.10
CA ALA A 10 -19.53 5.87 0.28
C ALA A 10 -19.21 4.37 0.31
N LEU A 11 -19.66 3.63 -0.73
CA LEU A 11 -19.34 2.22 -0.96
C LEU A 11 -17.83 1.97 -1.12
N ALA A 12 -17.10 2.84 -1.82
CA ALA A 12 -15.66 2.71 -2.01
C ALA A 12 -14.91 2.95 -0.70
N GLU A 13 -15.36 3.93 0.10
CA GLU A 13 -14.82 4.16 1.44
C GLU A 13 -15.09 2.97 2.37
N GLU A 14 -16.31 2.41 2.34
CA GLU A 14 -16.68 1.23 3.12
C GLU A 14 -15.89 -0.01 2.69
N LEU A 15 -15.68 -0.19 1.39
CA LEU A 15 -14.86 -1.27 0.84
C LEU A 15 -13.40 -1.14 1.30
N VAL A 16 -12.83 0.07 1.25
CA VAL A 16 -11.48 0.33 1.75
C VAL A 16 -11.40 0.05 3.25
N HIS A 17 -12.40 0.47 4.03
CA HIS A 17 -12.42 0.24 5.47
C HIS A 17 -12.52 -1.26 5.82
N ASN A 18 -13.41 -1.99 5.15
CA ASN A 18 -13.54 -3.45 5.34
C ASN A 18 -12.29 -4.20 4.88
N SER A 19 -11.70 -3.80 3.75
CA SER A 19 -10.46 -4.39 3.24
C SER A 19 -9.28 -4.11 4.16
N LEU A 20 -9.20 -2.89 4.72
CA LEU A 20 -8.21 -2.52 5.71
C LEU A 20 -8.38 -3.40 6.95
N LYS A 21 -9.59 -3.52 7.48
CA LYS A 21 -9.87 -4.40 8.63
C LYS A 21 -9.43 -5.83 8.38
N THR A 22 -9.73 -6.38 7.19
CA THR A 22 -9.27 -7.72 6.80
C THR A 22 -7.75 -7.81 6.72
N ALA A 23 -7.08 -6.82 6.13
CA ALA A 23 -5.63 -6.77 6.05
C ALA A 23 -4.98 -6.75 7.44
N LEU A 24 -5.57 -6.02 8.37
CA LEU A 24 -5.07 -5.91 9.75
C LEU A 24 -5.27 -7.21 10.52
N ILE A 25 -6.46 -7.81 10.48
CA ILE A 25 -6.77 -9.08 11.15
C ILE A 25 -5.85 -10.20 10.62
N GLY A 26 -5.72 -10.30 9.31
CA GLY A 26 -4.88 -11.32 8.65
C GLY A 26 -3.38 -11.01 8.68
N ARG A 27 -2.98 -9.81 9.14
CA ARG A 27 -1.62 -9.27 8.97
C ARG A 27 -1.11 -9.39 7.53
N ASP A 28 -2.02 -9.17 6.58
CA ASP A 28 -1.77 -9.32 5.15
C ASP A 28 -1.09 -8.07 4.59
N ARG A 29 0.24 -8.17 4.46
CA ARG A 29 1.08 -7.14 3.86
C ARG A 29 0.70 -6.84 2.41
N ALA A 30 0.34 -7.84 1.62
CA ALA A 30 0.06 -7.67 0.20
C ALA A 30 -1.27 -6.91 0.01
N LEU A 31 -2.28 -7.23 0.81
CA LEU A 31 -3.54 -6.49 0.82
C LEU A 31 -3.33 -5.05 1.30
N LEU A 32 -2.56 -4.84 2.37
CA LEU A 32 -2.22 -3.50 2.87
C LEU A 32 -1.51 -2.66 1.79
N LEU A 33 -0.53 -3.25 1.10
CA LEU A 33 0.17 -2.62 -0.02
C LEU A 33 -0.79 -2.25 -1.17
N SER A 34 -1.68 -3.17 -1.51
CA SER A 34 -2.65 -2.98 -2.60
C SER A 34 -3.61 -1.83 -2.30
N LEU A 35 -4.01 -1.66 -1.03
CA LEU A 35 -4.84 -0.54 -0.59
C LEU A 35 -4.16 0.82 -0.75
N PHE A 36 -2.88 0.92 -0.34
CA PHE A 36 -2.11 2.14 -0.54
C PHE A 36 -1.97 2.49 -2.03
N GLN A 37 -1.82 1.49 -2.90
CA GLN A 37 -1.64 1.71 -4.32
C GLN A 37 -2.93 2.12 -5.03
N ALA A 38 -4.01 1.41 -4.74
CA ALA A 38 -5.32 1.66 -5.34
C ALA A 38 -5.95 2.97 -4.86
N GLY A 39 -5.60 3.44 -3.65
CA GLY A 39 -6.09 4.69 -3.11
C GLY A 39 -5.60 5.92 -3.89
N SER A 40 -6.43 6.95 -3.98
CA SER A 40 -6.00 8.30 -4.37
C SER A 40 -5.06 8.89 -3.31
N GLU A 41 -4.37 10.00 -3.62
CA GLU A 41 -3.49 10.67 -2.66
C GLU A 41 -4.19 10.97 -1.32
N ARG A 42 -5.41 11.49 -1.37
CA ARG A 42 -6.23 11.75 -0.18
C ARG A 42 -6.51 10.48 0.63
N ILE A 43 -6.89 9.38 -0.05
CA ILE A 43 -7.16 8.09 0.60
C ILE A 43 -5.88 7.52 1.21
N ARG A 44 -4.72 7.64 0.55
CA ARG A 44 -3.43 7.20 1.09
C ARG A 44 -3.06 7.93 2.38
N LEU A 45 -3.28 9.25 2.40
CA LEU A 45 -3.06 10.05 3.60
C LEU A 45 -4.03 9.62 4.71
N GLN A 46 -5.30 9.39 4.41
CA GLN A 46 -6.27 8.90 5.39
C GLN A 46 -5.93 7.49 5.90
N LEU A 47 -5.57 6.56 5.01
CA LEU A 47 -5.13 5.21 5.37
C LEU A 47 -3.92 5.25 6.30
N TRP A 48 -2.90 6.05 5.96
CA TRP A 48 -1.75 6.26 6.83
C TRP A 48 -2.17 6.75 8.21
N HIS A 49 -3.04 7.77 8.26
CA HIS A 49 -3.49 8.37 9.50
C HIS A 49 -4.29 7.39 10.37
N TRP A 50 -5.17 6.59 9.76
CA TRP A 50 -5.90 5.55 10.48
C TRP A 50 -4.97 4.48 11.04
N LEU A 51 -3.97 4.05 10.26
CA LEU A 51 -2.98 3.10 10.74
C LEU A 51 -2.17 3.70 11.89
N GLU A 52 -1.76 4.96 11.78
CA GLU A 52 -1.02 5.67 12.84
C GLU A 52 -1.81 5.77 14.16
N ILE A 53 -3.11 6.06 14.11
CA ILE A 53 -3.93 6.21 15.31
C ILE A 53 -4.38 4.87 15.87
N TYR A 54 -4.92 3.99 15.03
CA TYR A 54 -5.67 2.82 15.49
C TYR A 54 -4.80 1.57 15.55
N GLU A 55 -3.86 1.39 14.63
CA GLU A 55 -3.08 0.16 14.51
C GLU A 55 -1.63 0.41 14.02
N PRO A 56 -0.81 1.17 14.77
CA PRO A 56 0.51 1.63 14.30
C PRO A 56 1.47 0.48 14.04
N ARG A 57 1.31 -0.65 14.75
CA ARG A 57 2.10 -1.87 14.55
C ARG A 57 1.87 -2.49 13.17
N SER A 58 0.72 -2.24 12.55
CA SER A 58 0.44 -2.77 11.22
C SER A 58 1.25 -2.06 10.13
N LEU A 59 1.74 -0.85 10.38
CA LEU A 59 2.74 -0.20 9.52
C LEU A 59 4.07 -0.97 9.50
N TRP A 60 4.37 -1.74 10.55
CA TRP A 60 5.61 -2.53 10.62
C TRP A 60 5.62 -3.67 9.59
N LEU A 61 4.45 -4.12 9.12
CA LEU A 61 4.35 -5.07 8.01
C LEU A 61 5.01 -4.51 6.74
N LEU A 62 5.12 -3.19 6.63
CA LEU A 62 5.74 -2.48 5.51
C LEU A 62 7.23 -2.18 5.74
N ASN A 63 7.80 -2.51 6.91
CA ASN A 63 9.24 -2.29 7.21
C ASN A 63 10.18 -2.92 6.17
N PRO A 64 9.94 -4.13 5.62
CA PRO A 64 10.78 -4.67 4.55
C PRO A 64 10.84 -3.79 3.31
N ILE A 65 9.79 -3.01 3.03
CA ILE A 65 9.72 -2.09 1.89
C ILE A 65 10.58 -0.86 2.16
N PHE A 66 10.46 -0.32 3.38
CA PHE A 66 11.24 0.84 3.81
C PHE A 66 12.74 0.52 3.82
N ALA A 67 13.10 -0.63 4.38
CA ALA A 67 14.49 -1.11 4.40
C ALA A 67 15.07 -1.29 2.98
N ALA A 68 14.26 -1.80 2.03
CA ALA A 68 14.70 -2.01 0.66
C ALA A 68 15.07 -0.70 -0.09
N VAL A 69 14.53 0.44 0.34
CA VAL A 69 14.86 1.77 -0.21
C VAL A 69 15.79 2.57 0.71
N GLY A 70 16.36 1.94 1.74
CA GLY A 70 17.29 2.59 2.67
C GLY A 70 16.64 3.48 3.74
N LEU A 71 15.31 3.42 3.90
CA LEU A 71 14.62 4.09 4.99
C LEU A 71 14.75 3.28 6.29
N LEU A 72 14.81 3.99 7.41
CA LEU A 72 14.79 3.37 8.72
C LEU A 72 13.45 2.64 8.94
N PRO A 73 13.45 1.40 9.46
CA PRO A 73 12.23 0.72 9.88
C PRO A 73 11.41 1.58 10.85
N LEU A 74 10.09 1.46 10.77
CA LEU A 74 9.21 2.04 11.76
C LEU A 74 9.21 1.10 12.96
N ASP A 75 10.10 1.34 13.92
CA ASP A 75 10.08 0.61 15.20
C ASP A 75 9.25 1.38 16.25
N THR A 76 9.09 2.70 16.04
CA THR A 76 8.24 3.59 16.83
C THR A 76 7.56 4.63 15.92
N MET A 77 6.46 5.24 16.40
CA MET A 77 5.82 6.35 15.68
C MET A 77 6.45 7.72 15.99
N ILE A 78 7.48 7.78 16.83
CA ILE A 78 8.13 9.03 17.23
C ILE A 78 8.90 9.60 16.03
N GLY A 79 8.62 10.86 15.68
CA GLY A 79 9.31 11.56 14.58
C GLY A 79 9.01 10.99 13.19
N VAL A 80 7.91 10.25 13.03
CA VAL A 80 7.45 9.73 11.75
C VAL A 80 6.75 10.82 10.93
N GLY A 81 6.09 11.79 11.59
CA GLY A 81 5.37 12.87 10.93
C GLY A 81 6.20 13.66 9.90
N SER A 82 7.47 13.95 10.21
CA SER A 82 8.39 14.65 9.29
C SER A 82 8.92 13.79 8.14
N ARG A 83 8.81 12.46 8.25
CA ARG A 83 9.29 11.48 7.26
C ARG A 83 8.16 10.77 6.53
N ARG A 84 6.90 11.09 6.86
CA ARG A 84 5.69 10.45 6.35
C ARG A 84 5.67 10.36 4.83
N GLU A 85 6.00 11.46 4.15
CA GLU A 85 6.03 11.50 2.69
C GLU A 85 7.06 10.53 2.10
N GLN A 86 8.20 10.34 2.75
CA GLN A 86 9.23 9.41 2.30
C GLN A 86 8.75 7.96 2.41
N TYR A 87 8.08 7.61 3.52
CA TYR A 87 7.50 6.28 3.71
C TYR A 87 6.36 5.98 2.74
N ILE A 88 5.47 6.94 2.50
CA ILE A 88 4.42 6.80 1.49
C ILE A 88 5.05 6.68 0.09
N GLY A 89 6.06 7.51 -0.22
CA GLY A 89 6.82 7.42 -1.47
C GLY A 89 7.45 6.05 -1.69
N ALA A 90 8.03 5.44 -0.65
CA ALA A 90 8.59 4.10 -0.69
C ALA A 90 7.56 3.01 -0.99
N ILE A 91 6.36 3.10 -0.39
CA ILE A 91 5.23 2.22 -0.69
C ILE A 91 4.82 2.37 -2.16
N MET A 92 4.80 3.60 -2.66
CA MET A 92 4.39 3.88 -4.03
C MET A 92 5.40 3.40 -5.07
N ALA A 93 6.69 3.51 -4.76
CA ALA A 93 7.78 3.08 -5.65
C ALA A 93 7.98 1.55 -5.68
N ASN A 94 7.37 0.80 -4.76
CA ASN A 94 7.58 -0.63 -4.66
C ASN A 94 6.98 -1.36 -5.90
N PRO A 95 7.76 -2.21 -6.60
CA PRO A 95 7.32 -2.89 -7.82
C PRO A 95 6.25 -3.99 -7.58
N TYR A 96 6.18 -4.57 -6.38
CA TYR A 96 5.23 -5.63 -6.03
C TYR A 96 3.85 -5.11 -5.65
N SER A 97 3.67 -3.80 -5.67
CA SER A 97 2.47 -3.10 -5.23
C SER A 97 1.37 -3.09 -6.32
N GLY A 98 1.26 -4.17 -7.09
CA GLY A 98 0.20 -4.37 -8.09
C GLY A 98 0.46 -3.77 -9.48
N GLY A 99 1.51 -2.95 -9.68
CA GLY A 99 1.75 -2.27 -10.97
C GLY A 99 2.74 -2.93 -11.93
N ARG A 100 3.56 -3.90 -11.48
CA ARG A 100 4.63 -4.50 -12.30
C ARG A 100 4.68 -6.01 -12.27
N TYR A 101 3.54 -6.69 -12.19
CA TYR A 101 3.50 -8.06 -12.69
C TYR A 101 3.60 -7.99 -14.21
N ARG A 102 4.83 -7.89 -14.75
CA ARG A 102 5.09 -8.33 -16.11
C ARG A 102 4.97 -9.84 -16.04
N PRO A 103 3.94 -10.47 -16.63
CA PRO A 103 4.02 -11.89 -16.85
C PRO A 103 5.34 -12.12 -17.58
N VAL A 104 6.20 -12.97 -17.02
CA VAL A 104 7.29 -13.53 -17.79
C VAL A 104 6.60 -14.22 -18.95
N LEU A 105 6.53 -13.56 -20.10
CA LEU A 105 6.27 -14.23 -21.35
C LEU A 105 7.39 -15.25 -21.41
N THR A 106 7.07 -16.50 -21.07
CA THR A 106 7.88 -17.63 -21.47
C THR A 106 8.01 -17.48 -22.96
N SER A 107 9.16 -16.97 -23.40
CA SER A 107 9.59 -17.01 -24.77
C SER A 107 9.60 -18.49 -25.12
N GLY A 108 8.47 -18.94 -25.67
CA GLY A 108 8.42 -20.16 -26.43
C GLY A 108 9.46 -19.99 -27.51
N VAL A 109 10.59 -20.67 -27.35
CA VAL A 109 11.51 -20.92 -28.44
C VAL A 109 10.73 -21.83 -29.38
N GLN A 110 10.17 -21.22 -30.42
CA GLN A 110 9.48 -21.87 -31.51
C GLN A 110 10.19 -21.42 -32.80
N GLY A 111 10.80 -22.38 -33.49
CA GLY A 111 11.45 -22.24 -34.81
C GLY A 111 12.87 -21.70 -34.70
N GLU A 112 13.90 -22.32 -35.28
CA GLU A 112 13.96 -23.22 -36.44
C GLU A 112 14.98 -24.35 -36.24
#